data_AF-A0A3N1CMS0-F1
#
_entry.id   AF-A0A3N1CMS0-F1
#
_cell.length_a   1.000
_cell.length_b   1.000
_cell.length_c   1.000
_cell.angle_alpha   90.00
_cell.angle_beta   90.00
_cell.angle_gamma   90.00
#
_symmetry.space_group_name_H-M   'P 1'
#
loop_
_entity.id
_entity.type
_entity.pdbx_description
1 polymer ?
#
loop_
_entity_poly.entity_id
_entity_poly.type
_entity_poly.pdbx_seq_one_letter_code
_entity_poly.pdbx_strand_id
1 'polypeptide(L)'
;MISKHEASDDGPAVREPRDAHLTIEAFLAARLNEAERLALAAAQECGGAWDGDTDSVREADAAGSGYIAVGPWGSGVGAFGPHAALHDPAHVLREVEAWRAILEMYTPEPLKPVPDAELHARGRHPEWEYRSTAGQRKAFHDYNVPPEGEGWVRNVEQGRDGWERFDYTEESYWRRRRPADQVRQPEPPQILKVLAAVHAGHPGYRREWAP
;
A
#
# COMPACT_ATOMS: atom_id res chain seq x y z
N MET A 1 31.58 51.84 19.24
CA MET A 1 31.15 50.46 19.56
C MET A 1 29.95 50.16 18.69
N ILE A 2 30.17 49.47 17.58
CA ILE A 2 29.12 49.13 16.60
C ILE A 2 28.68 47.72 16.94
N SER A 3 27.47 47.56 17.49
CA SER A 3 26.88 46.26 17.76
C SER A 3 26.48 45.60 16.45
N LYS A 4 27.10 44.46 16.15
CA LYS A 4 26.71 43.56 15.06
C LYS A 4 25.30 43.03 15.31
N HIS A 5 24.40 43.22 14.35
CA HIS A 5 23.22 42.40 14.17
C HIS A 5 23.66 41.08 13.54
N GLU A 6 23.54 39.98 14.26
CA GLU A 6 23.59 38.64 13.69
C GLU A 6 22.23 38.34 13.08
N ALA A 7 22.22 38.12 11.77
CA ALA A 7 21.06 37.64 11.04
C ALA A 7 20.81 36.18 11.42
N SER A 8 19.60 35.87 11.89
CA SER A 8 19.10 34.51 11.98
C SER A 8 19.01 33.92 10.57
N ASP A 9 19.91 32.99 10.30
CA ASP A 9 19.94 32.12 9.14
C ASP A 9 18.83 31.06 9.32
N ASP A 10 17.61 31.42 8.95
CA ASP A 10 16.48 30.50 8.82
C ASP A 10 16.69 29.68 7.54
N GLY A 11 17.63 28.73 7.62
CA GLY A 11 17.88 27.76 6.57
C GLY A 11 16.59 26.99 6.26
N PRO A 12 16.32 26.65 4.98
CA PRO A 12 15.11 25.94 4.63
C PRO A 12 15.09 24.63 5.40
N ALA A 13 14.07 24.46 6.25
CA ALA A 13 13.78 23.19 6.89
C ALA A 13 13.81 22.13 5.79
N VAL A 14 14.86 21.31 5.80
CA VAL A 14 14.94 20.10 5.01
C VAL A 14 13.75 19.29 5.49
N ARG A 15 12.65 19.35 4.73
CA ARG A 15 11.53 18.43 4.91
C ARG A 15 12.18 17.07 4.75
N GLU A 16 12.38 16.37 5.86
CA GLU A 16 12.78 14.97 5.83
C GLU A 16 11.90 14.27 4.79
N PRO A 17 12.49 13.36 3.98
CA PRO A 17 11.70 12.63 3.02
C PRO A 17 10.58 11.98 3.83
N ARG A 18 9.34 12.47 3.63
CA ARG A 18 8.13 11.80 4.12
C ARG A 18 8.37 10.31 3.88
N ASP A 19 8.02 9.46 4.83
CA ASP A 19 7.92 8.00 4.72
C ASP A 19 7.06 7.61 3.49
N ALA A 20 7.61 7.88 2.32
CA ALA A 20 6.92 7.96 1.08
C ALA A 20 6.92 6.54 0.55
N HIS A 21 5.71 6.00 0.52
CA HIS A 21 5.37 4.77 -0.18
C HIS A 21 5.62 3.46 0.58
N LEU A 22 5.48 3.42 1.91
CA LEU A 22 5.07 2.14 2.51
C LEU A 22 3.67 1.82 1.98
N THR A 23 3.58 0.78 1.15
CA THR A 23 2.31 0.28 0.61
C THR A 23 1.67 -0.66 1.63
N ILE A 24 0.37 -0.93 1.47
CA ILE A 24 -0.36 -1.82 2.38
C ILE A 24 0.19 -3.26 2.30
N GLU A 25 0.63 -3.69 1.12
CA GLU A 25 1.24 -4.99 0.87
C GLU A 25 2.55 -5.12 1.63
N ALA A 26 3.42 -4.12 1.52
CA ALA A 26 4.71 -4.09 2.22
C ALA A 26 4.52 -4.07 3.74
N PHE A 27 3.53 -3.33 4.24
CA PHE A 27 3.17 -3.32 5.65
C PHE A 27 2.70 -4.70 6.12
N LEU A 28 1.74 -5.32 5.43
CA LEU A 28 1.20 -6.63 5.77
C LEU A 28 2.29 -7.71 5.72
N ALA A 29 3.12 -7.72 4.67
CA ALA A 29 4.25 -8.64 4.56
C ALA A 29 5.21 -8.51 5.75
N ALA A 30 5.51 -7.27 6.17
CA ALA A 30 6.35 -7.03 7.33
C ALA A 30 5.72 -7.51 8.65
N ARG A 31 4.39 -7.45 8.79
CA ARG A 31 3.69 -8.00 9.98
C ARG A 31 3.69 -9.52 9.97
N LEU A 32 3.44 -10.15 8.82
CA LEU A 32 3.47 -11.60 8.68
C LEU A 32 4.85 -12.19 8.96
N ASN A 33 5.91 -11.56 8.47
CA ASN A 33 7.29 -11.98 8.75
C ASN A 33 7.64 -11.86 10.24
N GLU A 34 7.13 -10.85 10.93
CA GLU A 34 7.30 -10.72 12.38
C GLU A 34 6.56 -11.81 13.14
N ALA A 35 5.30 -12.09 12.78
CA ALA A 35 4.51 -13.15 13.39
C ALA A 35 5.14 -14.53 13.18
N GLU A 36 5.57 -14.84 11.95
CA GLU A 36 6.28 -16.09 11.62
C GLU A 36 7.54 -16.26 12.47
N ARG A 37 8.39 -15.23 12.54
CA ARG A 37 9.63 -15.27 13.32
C ARG A 37 9.36 -15.54 14.80
N LEU A 38 8.37 -14.89 15.38
CA LEU A 38 7.98 -15.08 16.79
C LEU A 38 7.41 -16.48 17.01
N ALA A 39 6.54 -16.97 16.11
CA ALA A 39 5.99 -18.31 16.19
C ALA A 39 7.08 -19.39 16.07
N LEU A 40 8.01 -19.26 15.12
CA LEU A 40 9.13 -20.20 14.98
C LEU A 40 10.02 -20.23 16.22
N ALA A 41 10.33 -19.06 16.79
CA ALA A 41 11.10 -18.99 18.04
C ALA A 41 10.37 -19.68 19.21
N ALA A 42 9.06 -19.41 19.36
CA ALA A 42 8.23 -20.04 20.37
C ALA A 42 8.11 -21.56 20.18
N ALA A 43 7.98 -22.04 18.94
CA ALA A 43 7.96 -23.48 18.63
C ALA A 43 9.27 -24.17 19.01
N GLN A 44 10.40 -23.50 18.77
CA GLN A 44 11.72 -24.02 19.09
C GLN A 44 11.96 -24.11 20.61
N GLU A 45 11.48 -23.12 21.37
CA GLU A 45 11.69 -23.05 22.82
C GLU A 45 10.66 -23.83 23.63
N CYS A 46 9.40 -23.86 23.19
CA CYS A 46 8.26 -24.31 23.98
C CYS A 46 7.37 -25.36 23.29
N GLY A 47 7.83 -25.93 22.17
CA GLY A 47 7.05 -26.89 21.39
C GLY A 47 6.05 -26.24 20.44
N GLY A 48 5.67 -26.97 19.39
CA GLY A 48 4.89 -26.41 18.28
C GLY A 48 3.38 -26.31 18.51
N ALA A 49 2.83 -27.12 19.41
CA ALA A 49 1.40 -27.18 19.70
C ALA A 49 1.15 -27.08 21.20
N TRP A 50 0.24 -26.19 21.59
CA TRP A 50 -0.04 -25.89 22.99
C TRP A 50 -1.46 -26.31 23.35
N ASP A 51 -1.61 -26.81 24.57
CA ASP A 51 -2.90 -27.06 25.22
C ASP A 51 -3.01 -26.17 26.44
N GLY A 52 -4.20 -25.65 26.71
CA GLY A 52 -4.42 -24.66 27.76
C GLY A 52 -5.72 -24.90 28.50
N ASP A 53 -5.64 -24.91 29.83
CA ASP A 53 -6.78 -24.90 30.73
C ASP A 53 -6.77 -23.63 31.58
N THR A 54 -7.67 -23.55 32.56
CA THR A 54 -7.74 -22.39 33.45
C THR A 54 -6.53 -22.25 34.36
N ASP A 55 -5.72 -23.28 34.50
CA ASP A 55 -4.62 -23.33 35.46
C ASP A 55 -3.25 -23.21 34.78
N SER A 56 -3.10 -23.68 33.54
CA SER A 56 -1.81 -23.64 32.85
C SER A 56 -1.91 -23.70 31.33
N VAL A 57 -0.82 -23.31 30.67
CA VAL A 57 -0.55 -23.65 29.27
C VAL A 57 0.62 -24.62 29.25
N ARG A 58 0.50 -25.68 28.46
CA ARG A 58 1.47 -26.76 28.33
C ARG A 58 1.66 -27.15 26.88
N GLU A 59 2.78 -27.79 26.58
CA GLU A 59 2.95 -28.44 25.27
C GLU A 59 2.01 -29.64 25.17
N ALA A 60 1.29 -29.76 24.05
CA ALA A 60 0.25 -30.78 23.88
C ALA A 60 0.79 -32.23 23.91
N ASP A 61 2.02 -32.43 23.43
CA ASP A 61 2.65 -33.76 23.29
C ASP A 61 3.73 -34.06 24.35
N ALA A 62 3.91 -33.17 25.35
CA ALA A 62 4.95 -33.36 26.35
C ALA A 62 4.62 -34.52 27.31
N ALA A 63 5.56 -35.47 27.43
CA ALA A 63 5.46 -36.60 28.36
C ALA A 63 5.67 -36.21 29.86
N GLY A 64 5.71 -34.92 30.19
CA GLY A 64 6.02 -34.40 31.53
C GLY A 64 5.39 -33.03 31.81
N SER A 65 5.77 -32.38 32.92
CA SER A 65 5.20 -31.11 33.41
C SER A 65 5.71 -29.88 32.65
N GLY A 66 5.79 -29.95 31.31
CA GLY A 66 6.30 -28.89 30.45
C GLY A 66 5.34 -27.70 30.39
N TYR A 67 5.32 -26.89 31.44
CA TYR A 67 4.52 -25.68 31.51
C TYR A 67 5.17 -24.58 30.68
N ILE A 68 4.39 -24.00 29.77
CA ILE A 68 4.75 -22.89 28.89
C ILE A 68 4.44 -21.56 29.59
N ALA A 69 3.28 -21.50 30.25
CA ALA A 69 2.87 -20.35 31.04
C ALA A 69 2.10 -20.80 32.29
N VAL A 70 2.43 -20.18 33.41
CA VAL A 70 1.73 -20.32 34.71
C VAL A 70 1.46 -18.93 35.29
N GLY A 71 0.42 -18.80 36.09
CA GLY A 71 0.10 -17.55 36.75
C GLY A 71 1.09 -17.21 37.88
N PRO A 72 0.98 -15.99 38.45
CA PRO A 72 1.84 -15.55 39.54
C PRO A 72 1.82 -16.55 40.71
N TRP A 73 3.00 -16.87 41.26
CA TRP A 73 3.14 -17.77 42.42
C TRP A 73 2.59 -19.19 42.20
N GLY A 74 2.51 -19.66 40.95
CA GLY A 74 1.95 -20.98 40.62
C GLY A 74 0.43 -21.03 40.66
N SER A 75 -0.24 -19.88 40.69
CA SER A 75 -1.69 -19.81 40.47
C SER A 75 -2.02 -20.10 39.01
N GLY A 76 -3.31 -20.37 38.74
CA GLY A 76 -3.78 -20.51 37.37
C GLY A 76 -3.53 -19.28 36.50
N VAL A 77 -3.33 -19.49 35.20
CA VAL A 77 -3.37 -18.43 34.17
C VAL A 77 -4.81 -17.93 33.91
N GLY A 78 -5.80 -18.52 34.58
CA GLY A 78 -7.20 -18.16 34.50
C GLY A 78 -7.74 -18.27 33.08
N ALA A 79 -8.61 -17.33 32.71
CA ALA A 79 -9.18 -17.27 31.36
C ALA A 79 -8.13 -17.04 30.25
N PHE A 80 -6.88 -16.67 30.59
CA PHE A 80 -5.82 -16.46 29.61
C PHE A 80 -5.22 -17.76 29.09
N GLY A 81 -5.31 -18.88 29.81
CA GLY A 81 -4.73 -20.16 29.39
C GLY A 81 -5.30 -20.66 28.06
N PRO A 82 -6.63 -20.81 27.94
CA PRO A 82 -7.24 -21.20 26.67
C PRO A 82 -6.99 -20.16 25.55
N HIS A 83 -6.97 -18.87 25.87
CA HIS A 83 -6.67 -17.83 24.88
C HIS A 83 -5.25 -17.91 24.35
N ALA A 84 -4.26 -18.13 25.22
CA ALA A 84 -2.87 -18.31 24.82
C ALA A 84 -2.67 -19.60 24.00
N ALA A 85 -3.35 -20.69 24.36
CA ALA A 85 -3.31 -21.93 23.60
C ALA A 85 -3.93 -21.80 22.19
N LEU A 86 -4.94 -20.94 22.00
CA LEU A 86 -5.47 -20.63 20.67
C LEU A 86 -4.45 -19.91 19.76
N HIS A 87 -3.40 -19.34 20.35
CA HIS A 87 -2.29 -18.70 19.63
C HIS A 87 -1.02 -19.55 19.68
N ASP A 88 -1.17 -20.88 19.68
CA ASP A 88 -0.03 -21.78 19.59
C ASP A 88 0.79 -21.53 18.30
N PRO A 89 2.10 -21.82 18.32
CA PRO A 89 2.98 -21.58 17.17
C PRO A 89 2.51 -22.22 15.87
N ALA A 90 2.03 -23.46 15.89
CA ALA A 90 1.57 -24.15 14.70
C ALA A 90 0.30 -23.50 14.12
N HIS A 91 -0.60 -23.00 14.97
CA HIS A 91 -1.76 -22.23 14.52
C HIS A 91 -1.34 -20.93 13.84
N VAL A 92 -0.49 -20.13 14.48
CA VAL A 92 -0.01 -18.86 13.93
C VAL A 92 0.70 -19.06 12.59
N LEU A 93 1.51 -20.12 12.44
CA LEU A 93 2.19 -20.42 11.18
C LEU A 93 1.20 -20.76 10.05
N ARG A 94 0.12 -21.50 10.34
CA ARG A 94 -0.96 -21.75 9.36
C ARG A 94 -1.70 -20.48 8.98
N GLU A 95 -1.95 -19.58 9.94
CA GLU A 95 -2.56 -18.27 9.64
C GLU A 95 -1.64 -17.42 8.75
N VAL A 96 -0.34 -17.36 9.06
CA VAL A 96 0.64 -16.65 8.24
C VAL A 96 0.67 -17.19 6.81
N GLU A 97 0.70 -18.52 6.63
CA GLU A 97 0.65 -19.15 5.32
C GLU A 97 -0.62 -18.77 4.55
N ALA A 98 -1.79 -18.85 5.20
CA ALA A 98 -3.06 -18.48 4.60
C ALA A 98 -3.08 -16.99 4.18
N TRP A 99 -2.57 -16.09 5.02
CA TRP A 99 -2.55 -14.66 4.72
C TRP A 99 -1.53 -14.32 3.64
N ARG A 100 -0.39 -15.05 3.56
CA ARG A 100 0.56 -14.93 2.44
C ARG A 100 -0.08 -15.34 1.12
N ALA A 101 -0.86 -16.42 1.10
CA ALA A 101 -1.59 -16.82 -0.10
C ALA A 101 -2.61 -15.75 -0.53
N ILE A 102 -3.30 -15.10 0.42
CA ILE A 102 -4.17 -13.95 0.12
C ILE A 102 -3.37 -12.78 -0.42
N LEU A 103 -2.23 -12.43 0.19
CA LEU A 103 -1.36 -11.39 -0.34
C LEU A 103 -0.90 -11.72 -1.76
N GLU A 104 -0.52 -12.95 -2.06
CA GLU A 104 -0.11 -13.37 -3.40
C GLU A 104 -1.26 -13.24 -4.42
N MET A 105 -2.49 -13.63 -4.05
CA MET A 105 -3.67 -13.50 -4.92
C MET A 105 -4.01 -12.04 -5.28
N TYR A 106 -3.72 -11.10 -4.39
CA TYR A 106 -4.11 -9.69 -4.53
C TYR A 106 -2.96 -8.73 -4.73
N THR A 107 -1.72 -9.20 -4.59
CA THR A 107 -0.55 -8.50 -5.12
C THR A 107 -0.65 -8.67 -6.63
N PRO A 108 -0.88 -7.58 -7.38
CA PRO A 108 -0.98 -7.71 -8.82
C PRO A 108 0.30 -8.38 -9.32
N GLU A 109 0.16 -9.54 -9.99
CA GLU A 109 1.18 -9.92 -10.96
C GLU A 109 1.41 -8.68 -11.83
N PRO A 110 2.66 -8.38 -12.22
CA PRO A 110 2.89 -7.33 -13.19
C PRO A 110 2.13 -7.72 -14.45
N LEU A 111 0.88 -7.23 -14.57
CA LEU A 111 0.10 -7.32 -15.78
C LEU A 111 1.05 -6.95 -16.89
N LYS A 112 1.12 -7.76 -17.96
CA LYS A 112 1.92 -7.43 -19.14
C LYS A 112 1.74 -5.94 -19.37
N PRO A 113 2.79 -5.12 -19.20
CA PRO A 113 2.62 -3.69 -19.13
C PRO A 113 1.94 -3.30 -20.42
N VAL A 114 0.73 -2.74 -20.30
CA VAL A 114 0.04 -2.18 -21.45
C VAL A 114 0.99 -1.13 -21.99
N PRO A 115 1.47 -1.25 -23.24
CA PRO A 115 2.47 -0.32 -23.75
C PRO A 115 1.99 1.12 -23.55
N ASP A 116 2.88 2.02 -23.13
CA ASP A 116 2.53 3.42 -22.87
C ASP A 116 1.73 4.05 -24.02
N ALA A 117 2.08 3.70 -25.27
CA ALA A 117 1.36 4.12 -26.47
C ALA A 117 -0.15 3.75 -26.41
N GLU A 118 -0.50 2.53 -25.99
CA GLU A 118 -1.89 2.08 -25.86
C GLU A 118 -2.59 2.79 -24.70
N LEU A 119 -1.90 3.05 -23.58
CA LEU A 119 -2.43 3.86 -22.48
C LEU A 119 -2.69 5.31 -22.91
N HIS A 120 -1.81 5.87 -23.73
CA HIS A 120 -1.95 7.21 -24.30
C HIS A 120 -3.07 7.29 -25.33
N ALA A 121 -3.20 6.30 -26.21
CA ALA A 121 -4.30 6.20 -27.17
C ALA A 121 -5.67 6.20 -26.48
N ARG A 122 -5.76 5.58 -25.29
CA ARG A 122 -6.99 5.52 -24.49
C ARG A 122 -7.17 6.68 -23.50
N GLY A 123 -6.19 7.56 -23.34
CA GLY A 123 -6.24 8.63 -22.33
C GLY A 123 -6.21 8.12 -20.88
N ARG A 124 -5.55 6.99 -20.60
CA ARG A 124 -5.59 6.30 -19.30
C ARG A 124 -4.25 6.17 -18.58
N HIS A 125 -3.19 6.80 -19.07
CA HIS A 125 -1.89 6.70 -18.41
C HIS A 125 -1.91 7.38 -17.03
N PRO A 126 -1.49 6.71 -15.95
CA PRO A 126 -1.59 7.23 -14.58
C PRO A 126 -0.76 8.50 -14.33
N GLU A 127 0.42 8.60 -14.97
CA GLU A 127 1.28 9.78 -14.88
C GLU A 127 0.87 10.97 -15.76
N TRP A 128 -0.16 10.85 -16.60
CA TRP A 128 -0.51 11.91 -17.55
C TRP A 128 -1.95 12.42 -17.31
N GLU A 129 -2.13 13.71 -17.54
CA GLU A 129 -3.43 14.34 -17.69
C GLU A 129 -3.73 14.49 -19.18
N TYR A 130 -5.00 14.34 -19.55
CA TYR A 130 -5.47 14.42 -20.92
C TYR A 130 -6.60 15.45 -21.04
N ARG A 131 -6.61 16.17 -22.16
CA ARG A 131 -7.68 17.11 -22.53
C ARG A 131 -7.90 17.06 -24.03
N SER A 132 -9.08 17.45 -24.46
CA SER A 132 -9.36 17.75 -25.86
C SER A 132 -9.71 19.24 -26.02
N THR A 133 -9.34 19.80 -27.16
CA THR A 133 -9.87 21.09 -27.63
C THR A 133 -10.65 20.83 -28.91
N ALA A 134 -11.77 21.54 -29.10
CA ALA A 134 -12.64 21.37 -30.26
C ALA A 134 -12.94 22.72 -30.90
N GLY A 135 -12.89 22.80 -32.23
CA GLY A 135 -13.15 24.01 -32.99
C GLY A 135 -13.98 23.76 -34.25
N GLN A 136 -14.60 24.82 -34.80
CA GLN A 136 -15.28 24.73 -36.09
C GLN A 136 -14.26 24.53 -37.21
N ARG A 137 -14.46 23.51 -38.05
CA ARG A 137 -13.54 23.10 -39.13
C ARG A 137 -13.16 24.20 -40.13
N LYS A 138 -13.96 25.27 -40.23
CA LYS A 138 -13.74 26.41 -41.15
C LYS A 138 -13.40 27.73 -40.45
N ALA A 139 -13.48 27.78 -39.12
CA ALA A 139 -12.95 28.89 -38.33
C ALA A 139 -11.50 28.54 -37.99
N PHE A 140 -10.63 28.73 -38.98
CA PHE A 140 -9.22 28.35 -38.92
C PHE A 140 -8.52 29.07 -37.76
N HIS A 141 -7.82 28.30 -36.90
CA HIS A 141 -6.64 28.61 -36.07
C HIS A 141 -6.65 27.92 -34.69
N ASP A 142 -7.82 27.55 -34.15
CA ASP A 142 -7.91 27.08 -32.75
C ASP A 142 -7.49 25.62 -32.54
N TYR A 143 -7.39 24.80 -33.59
CA TYR A 143 -7.03 23.38 -33.43
C TYR A 143 -5.60 23.15 -32.93
N ASN A 144 -4.69 24.11 -33.15
CA ASN A 144 -3.31 24.05 -32.63
C ASN A 144 -3.13 24.77 -31.29
N VAL A 145 -4.22 25.27 -30.69
CA VAL A 145 -4.16 25.94 -29.39
C VAL A 145 -4.31 24.86 -28.30
N PRO A 146 -3.28 24.66 -27.45
CA PRO A 146 -3.40 23.75 -26.32
C PRO A 146 -4.41 24.29 -25.29
N PRO A 147 -4.91 23.42 -24.39
CA PRO A 147 -5.65 23.86 -23.22
C PRO A 147 -4.85 24.85 -22.37
N GLU A 148 -5.54 25.59 -21.51
CA GLU A 148 -4.88 26.48 -20.55
C GLU A 148 -3.90 25.73 -19.63
N GLY A 149 -2.78 26.40 -19.33
CA GLY A 149 -1.70 25.89 -18.50
C GLY A 149 -0.46 25.44 -19.30
N GLU A 150 0.66 25.26 -18.59
CA GLU A 150 1.93 24.86 -19.20
C GLU A 150 2.05 23.33 -19.34
N GLY A 151 2.95 22.90 -20.22
CA GLY A 151 3.37 21.50 -20.36
C GLY A 151 2.47 20.61 -21.23
N TRP A 152 1.43 21.17 -21.87
CA TRP A 152 0.63 20.44 -22.85
C TRP A 152 1.42 20.11 -24.11
N VAL A 153 1.40 18.85 -24.50
CA VAL A 153 1.91 18.36 -25.77
C VAL A 153 0.82 17.59 -26.50
N ARG A 154 0.85 17.59 -27.84
CA ARG A 154 -0.14 16.86 -28.64
C ARG A 154 -0.01 15.35 -28.39
N ASN A 155 -1.13 14.70 -28.14
CA ASN A 155 -1.21 13.25 -27.90
C ASN A 155 -1.33 12.51 -29.23
N VAL A 156 -0.20 12.33 -29.94
CA VAL A 156 -0.19 11.71 -31.28
C VAL A 156 -0.69 10.27 -31.33
N GLU A 157 -0.74 9.60 -30.18
CA GLU A 157 -1.24 8.23 -30.03
C GLU A 157 -2.77 8.13 -30.05
N GLN A 158 -3.48 9.26 -29.90
CA GLN A 158 -4.95 9.31 -29.92
C GLN A 158 -5.43 9.99 -31.20
N GLY A 159 -6.39 9.36 -31.89
CA GLY A 159 -6.88 9.85 -33.19
C GLY A 159 -5.83 9.69 -34.30
N ARG A 160 -5.95 10.51 -35.35
CA ARG A 160 -5.00 10.53 -36.47
C ARG A 160 -3.96 11.62 -36.24
N ASP A 161 -2.78 11.25 -35.78
CA ASP A 161 -1.69 12.20 -35.45
C ASP A 161 -2.07 13.20 -34.32
N GLY A 162 -2.89 12.77 -33.36
CA GLY A 162 -3.29 13.59 -32.23
C GLY A 162 -4.51 14.48 -32.44
N TRP A 163 -5.30 14.21 -33.49
CA TRP A 163 -6.53 14.92 -33.78
C TRP A 163 -7.50 14.08 -34.62
N GLU A 164 -8.78 14.42 -34.61
CA GLU A 164 -9.83 13.78 -35.43
C GLU A 164 -10.69 14.82 -36.15
N ARG A 165 -11.18 14.44 -37.34
CA ARG A 165 -12.11 15.23 -38.15
C ARG A 165 -13.50 14.65 -38.05
N PHE A 166 -14.43 15.52 -37.74
CA PHE A 166 -15.85 15.30 -37.90
C PHE A 166 -16.39 16.23 -38.99
N ASP A 167 -17.65 16.04 -39.37
CA ASP A 167 -18.25 16.79 -40.48
C ASP A 167 -18.19 18.31 -40.26
N TYR A 168 -18.31 18.76 -39.01
CA TYR A 168 -18.36 20.18 -38.65
C TYR A 168 -17.34 20.62 -37.59
N THR A 169 -16.70 19.68 -36.91
CA THR A 169 -15.75 19.94 -35.81
C THR A 169 -14.41 19.26 -36.05
N GLU A 170 -13.35 19.88 -35.56
CA GLU A 170 -12.04 19.24 -35.42
C GLU A 170 -11.71 19.16 -33.94
N GLU A 171 -11.30 17.98 -33.48
CA GLU A 171 -10.87 17.76 -32.10
C GLU A 171 -9.38 17.49 -32.07
N SER A 172 -8.64 18.17 -31.19
CA SER A 172 -7.22 17.89 -30.92
C SER A 172 -7.06 17.31 -29.53
N TYR A 173 -6.24 16.27 -29.43
CA TYR A 173 -5.96 15.56 -28.18
C TYR A 173 -4.63 16.02 -27.61
N TRP A 174 -4.64 16.34 -26.33
CA TRP A 174 -3.51 16.88 -25.60
C TRP A 174 -3.23 16.04 -24.37
N ARG A 175 -1.95 15.91 -24.03
CA ARG A 175 -1.50 15.30 -22.79
C ARG A 175 -0.44 16.16 -22.12
N ARG A 176 -0.38 16.13 -20.79
CA ARG A 176 0.75 16.68 -20.02
C ARG A 176 1.09 15.76 -18.85
N ARG A 177 2.35 15.77 -18.41
CA ARG A 177 2.75 14.97 -17.25
C ARG A 177 2.13 15.56 -16.00
N ARG A 178 1.58 14.72 -15.13
CA ARG A 178 1.08 15.12 -13.82
C ARG A 178 2.26 15.50 -12.92
N PRO A 179 2.07 16.47 -12.02
CA PRO A 179 2.96 16.65 -10.87
C PRO A 179 3.10 15.33 -10.09
N ALA A 180 4.27 15.07 -9.52
CA ALA A 180 4.57 13.82 -8.82
C ALA A 180 3.60 13.52 -7.66
N ASP A 181 3.13 14.58 -6.99
CA ASP A 181 2.13 14.52 -5.92
C ASP A 181 0.70 14.22 -6.42
N GLN A 182 0.46 14.29 -7.74
CA GLN A 182 -0.83 14.00 -8.37
C GLN A 182 -0.84 12.66 -9.13
N VAL A 183 0.27 11.93 -9.15
CA VAL A 183 0.31 10.58 -9.73
C VAL A 183 -0.55 9.68 -8.86
N ARG A 184 -1.70 9.27 -9.40
CA ARG A 184 -2.67 8.45 -8.66
C ARG A 184 -2.11 7.04 -8.52
N GLN A 185 -1.76 6.65 -7.30
CA GLN A 185 -1.50 5.26 -6.97
C GLN A 185 -2.81 4.47 -7.12
N PRO A 186 -2.78 3.24 -7.64
CA PRO A 186 -3.95 2.39 -7.63
C PRO A 186 -4.43 2.22 -6.19
N GLU A 187 -5.75 2.35 -5.97
CA GLU A 187 -6.33 2.06 -4.67
C GLU A 187 -6.08 0.59 -4.33
N PRO A 188 -5.58 0.27 -3.12
CA PRO A 188 -5.35 -1.11 -2.75
C PRO A 188 -6.68 -1.88 -2.70
N PRO A 189 -6.69 -3.18 -3.06
CA PRO A 189 -7.88 -4.01 -2.98
C PRO A 189 -8.52 -3.97 -1.58
N GLN A 190 -9.86 -3.92 -1.53
CA GLN A 190 -10.62 -3.82 -0.27
C GLN A 190 -10.27 -4.94 0.73
N ILE A 191 -10.00 -6.14 0.22
CA ILE A 191 -9.60 -7.27 1.06
C ILE A 191 -8.29 -7.01 1.82
N LEU A 192 -7.33 -6.29 1.23
CA LEU A 192 -6.09 -5.93 1.91
C LEU A 192 -6.34 -4.88 2.99
N LYS A 193 -7.28 -3.95 2.78
CA LYS A 193 -7.73 -2.99 3.80
C LYS A 193 -8.35 -3.71 5.01
N VAL A 194 -9.17 -4.73 4.75
CA VAL A 194 -9.77 -5.58 5.80
C VAL A 194 -8.70 -6.34 6.59
N LEU A 195 -7.71 -6.94 5.93
CA LEU A 195 -6.61 -7.61 6.62
C LEU A 195 -5.78 -6.63 7.45
N ALA A 196 -5.48 -5.45 6.91
CA ALA A 196 -4.72 -4.43 7.61
C ALA A 196 -5.45 -3.88 8.85
N ALA A 197 -6.78 -3.93 8.87
CA ALA A 197 -7.59 -3.42 9.99
C ALA A 197 -7.30 -4.15 11.32
N VAL A 198 -6.85 -5.43 11.28
CA VAL A 198 -6.39 -6.16 12.47
C VAL A 198 -5.22 -5.44 13.16
N HIS A 199 -4.45 -4.66 12.40
CA HIS A 199 -3.30 -3.91 12.87
C HIS A 199 -3.59 -2.42 13.07
N ALA A 200 -4.84 -1.98 13.20
CA ALA A 200 -5.20 -0.56 13.29
C ALA A 200 -4.53 0.19 14.48
N GLY A 201 -4.13 -0.52 15.53
CA GLY A 201 -3.39 0.04 16.68
C GLY A 201 -1.87 0.08 16.50
N HIS A 202 -1.33 -0.44 15.40
CA HIS A 202 0.11 -0.53 15.17
C HIS A 202 0.69 0.84 14.73
N PRO A 203 1.87 1.28 15.23
CA PRO A 203 2.45 2.58 14.87
C PRO A 203 2.68 2.81 13.37
N GLY A 204 2.95 1.73 12.62
CA GLY A 204 3.12 1.77 11.16
C GLY A 204 1.81 1.70 10.35
N TYR A 205 0.65 1.58 10.99
CA TYR A 205 -0.64 1.53 10.30
C TYR A 205 -1.07 2.92 9.84
N ARG A 206 -1.55 3.03 8.60
CA ARG A 206 -2.06 4.28 8.03
C ARG A 206 -3.58 4.28 7.99
N ARG A 207 -4.21 5.37 8.43
CA ARG A 207 -5.69 5.51 8.48
C ARG A 207 -6.38 5.35 7.13
N GLU A 208 -5.70 5.67 6.04
CA GLU A 208 -6.20 5.49 4.67
C GLU A 208 -6.37 4.00 4.26
N TRP A 209 -5.80 3.07 5.03
CA TRP A 209 -5.98 1.63 4.86
C TRP A 209 -7.20 1.10 5.62
N ALA A 210 -7.96 1.96 6.30
CA ALA A 210 -9.23 1.55 6.89
C ALA A 210 -10.22 1.18 5.78
N PRO A 211 -11.01 0.11 5.96
CA PRO A 211 -12.00 -0.34 4.99
C PRO A 211 -13.16 0.65 4.81
#